data_AF-A6WG91-F1
#
_entry.id   AF-A6WG91-F1
#
_cell.length_a   1.000
_cell.length_b   1.000
_cell.length_c   1.000
_cell.angle_alpha   90.00
_cell.angle_beta   90.00
_cell.angle_gamma   90.00
#
_symmetry.space_group_name_H-M   'P 1'
#
loop_
_entity.id
_entity.type
_entity.pdbx_description
1 polymer ?
#
loop_
_entity_poly.entity_id
_entity_poly.type
_entity_poly.pdbx_seq_one_letter_code
_entity_poly.pdbx_strand_id
1 'polypeptide(L)'
;MHNTAAWRSSERCPPDRFPMPCPPRGVATIAQLLDEVLPQTPITTVAQLVRLTGRSPQAVKEAVDRLHRAGVLVQTTAGRRNRAFEVDGLVELIAGFERSLASPVGDTAVESPVRPVPRRSPDH
;
A
#
# COMPACT_ATOMS: atom_id res chain seq x y z
N MET A 1 -1.56 -10.84 31.17
CA MET A 1 -2.47 -10.33 30.13
C MET A 1 -2.56 -8.82 30.29
N HIS A 2 -1.74 -8.07 29.56
CA HIS A 2 -1.79 -6.60 29.62
C HIS A 2 -2.87 -6.08 28.69
N ASN A 3 -3.80 -5.33 29.28
CA ASN A 3 -4.92 -4.69 28.61
C ASN A 3 -4.41 -3.43 27.88
N THR A 4 -4.26 -3.50 26.56
CA THR A 4 -3.69 -2.41 25.75
C THR A 4 -4.79 -1.72 24.94
N ALA A 5 -5.68 -0.98 25.61
CA ALA A 5 -6.61 -0.06 24.94
C ALA A 5 -7.23 0.93 25.94
N ALA A 6 -6.60 2.09 26.15
CA ALA A 6 -7.15 3.15 27.00
C ALA A 6 -7.10 4.56 26.38
N TRP A 7 -6.82 4.72 25.09
CA TRP A 7 -6.66 6.07 24.49
C TRP A 7 -7.86 6.56 23.68
N ARG A 8 -9.07 6.08 24.02
CA ARG A 8 -10.31 6.41 23.30
C ARG A 8 -11.22 7.39 24.06
N SER A 9 -10.67 8.22 24.94
CA SER A 9 -11.44 9.19 25.74
C SER A 9 -10.77 10.57 25.76
N SER A 10 -11.37 11.52 25.03
CA SER A 10 -11.54 12.97 25.23
C SER A 10 -10.54 13.87 25.99
N GLU A 11 -9.34 13.44 26.38
CA GLU A 11 -8.41 14.30 27.12
C GLU A 11 -7.39 14.96 26.18
N ARG A 12 -7.26 16.28 26.31
CA ARG A 12 -6.28 17.11 25.57
C ARG A 12 -4.88 16.50 25.66
N CYS A 13 -4.15 16.52 24.56
CA CYS A 13 -2.74 16.13 24.52
C CYS A 13 -1.93 16.98 25.53
N PRO A 14 -1.23 16.37 26.50
CA PRO A 14 -0.33 17.09 27.40
C PRO A 14 0.94 17.52 26.64
N PRO A 15 1.39 18.79 26.75
CA PRO A 15 2.37 19.39 25.83
C PRO A 15 3.83 18.88 25.94
N ASP A 16 4.16 17.99 26.88
CA ASP A 16 5.54 17.89 27.37
C ASP A 16 5.99 16.47 27.79
N ARG A 17 5.24 15.41 27.43
CA ARG A 17 5.57 14.03 27.85
C ARG A 17 6.05 13.06 26.76
N PHE A 18 6.02 13.44 25.47
CA PHE A 18 6.47 12.56 24.38
C PHE A 18 7.28 13.30 23.31
N PRO A 19 8.32 12.68 22.74
CA PRO A 19 9.09 13.22 21.60
C PRO A 19 8.34 13.11 20.25
N MET A 20 7.07 12.69 20.26
CA MET A 20 6.28 12.50 19.04
C MET A 20 5.33 13.70 18.83
N PRO A 21 5.19 14.20 17.59
CA PRO A 21 4.18 15.20 17.29
C PRO A 21 2.78 14.66 17.59
N CYS A 22 1.91 15.52 18.14
CA CYS A 22 0.52 15.19 18.48
C CYS A 22 -0.17 14.49 17.28
N PRO A 23 -0.84 13.34 17.48
CA PRO A 23 -1.49 12.64 16.38
C PRO A 23 -2.56 13.55 15.75
N PRO A 24 -2.61 13.67 14.41
CA PRO A 24 -3.60 14.52 13.75
C PRO A 24 -5.01 14.05 14.13
N ARG A 25 -5.92 15.00 14.40
CA ARG A 25 -7.30 14.71 14.78
C ARG A 25 -7.98 13.87 13.70
N GLY A 26 -8.15 12.58 13.97
CA GLY A 26 -8.55 11.61 12.95
C GLY A 26 -7.46 11.46 11.88
N VAL A 27 -7.01 10.23 11.63
CA VAL A 27 -6.07 9.99 10.53
C VAL A 27 -6.70 10.48 9.22
N ALA A 28 -6.06 11.46 8.57
CA ALA A 28 -6.50 11.98 7.28
C ALA A 28 -6.53 10.83 6.27
N THR A 29 -7.51 10.82 5.36
CA THR A 29 -7.67 9.70 4.40
C THR A 29 -6.41 9.44 3.58
N ILE A 30 -5.65 10.47 3.24
CA ILE A 30 -4.36 10.33 2.54
C ILE A 30 -3.31 9.60 3.40
N ALA A 31 -3.18 9.98 4.68
CA ALA A 31 -2.23 9.33 5.58
C ALA A 31 -2.59 7.86 5.78
N GLN A 32 -3.88 7.57 5.99
CA GLN A 32 -4.36 6.18 6.11
C GLN A 32 -4.07 5.37 4.84
N LEU A 33 -4.27 5.96 3.65
CA LEU A 33 -3.96 5.29 2.39
C LEU A 33 -2.47 4.97 2.27
N LEU A 34 -1.59 5.92 2.59
CA LEU A 34 -0.14 5.75 2.48
C LEU A 34 0.43 4.77 3.51
N ASP A 35 0.00 4.86 4.76
CA ASP A 35 0.61 4.12 5.87
C ASP A 35 0.06 2.69 6.01
N GLU A 36 -1.21 2.48 5.69
CA GLU A 36 -1.89 1.21 6.00
C GLU A 36 -2.32 0.45 4.74
N VAL A 37 -2.91 1.13 3.76
CA VAL A 37 -3.69 0.46 2.70
C VAL A 37 -2.87 0.17 1.44
N LEU A 38 -2.17 1.17 0.91
CA LEU A 38 -1.44 1.05 -0.35
C LEU A 38 -0.26 0.06 -0.29
N PRO A 39 0.51 -0.06 0.81
CA PRO A 39 1.56 -1.09 0.90
C PRO A 39 1.03 -2.51 0.78
N GLN A 40 -0.21 -2.75 1.24
CA GLN A 40 -0.87 -4.06 1.21
C GLN A 40 -1.62 -4.31 -0.11
N THR A 41 -1.97 -3.24 -0.83
CA THR A 41 -2.78 -3.29 -2.05
C THR A 41 -2.17 -2.38 -3.14
N PRO A 42 -1.01 -2.75 -3.69
CA PRO A 42 -0.25 -1.91 -4.62
C PRO A 42 -0.98 -1.65 -5.94
N ILE A 43 -1.92 -2.53 -6.31
CA ILE A 43 -2.86 -2.32 -7.41
C ILE A 43 -4.27 -2.30 -6.81
N THR A 44 -4.98 -1.19 -7.01
CA THR A 44 -6.23 -0.94 -6.30
C THR A 44 -7.24 -0.18 -7.16
N THR A 45 -8.47 -0.11 -6.66
CA THR A 45 -9.56 0.69 -7.25
C THR A 45 -10.19 1.56 -6.17
N VAL A 46 -10.83 2.66 -6.54
CA VAL A 46 -11.52 3.54 -5.57
C VAL A 46 -12.55 2.77 -4.74
N ALA A 47 -13.30 1.84 -5.35
CA ALA A 47 -14.29 1.02 -4.65
C ALA A 47 -13.64 0.10 -3.60
N GLN A 48 -12.49 -0.49 -3.93
CA GLN A 48 -11.71 -1.29 -2.98
C GLN A 48 -11.18 -0.42 -1.83
N LEU A 49 -10.63 0.76 -2.12
CA LEU A 49 -10.12 1.68 -1.11
C LEU A 49 -11.20 2.19 -0.15
N VAL A 50 -12.41 2.42 -0.64
CA VAL A 50 -13.58 2.75 0.22
C VAL A 50 -13.86 1.62 1.21
N ARG A 51 -13.85 0.37 0.74
CA ARG A 51 -14.07 -0.80 1.61
C ARG A 51 -12.95 -0.98 2.64
N LEU A 52 -11.69 -0.78 2.24
CA LEU A 52 -10.53 -0.98 3.11
C LEU A 52 -10.35 0.13 4.14
N THR A 53 -10.59 1.39 3.76
CA THR A 53 -10.44 2.53 4.67
C THR A 53 -11.67 2.80 5.54
N GLY A 54 -12.85 2.30 5.14
CA GLY A 54 -14.13 2.61 5.79
C GLY A 54 -14.53 4.08 5.68
N ARG A 55 -13.91 4.85 4.78
CA ARG A 55 -14.16 6.28 4.57
C ARG A 55 -15.23 6.51 3.51
N SER A 56 -15.76 7.73 3.45
CA SER A 56 -16.75 8.07 2.44
C SER A 56 -16.15 7.98 1.02
N PRO A 57 -16.94 7.59 0.00
CA PRO A 57 -16.47 7.53 -1.38
C PRO A 57 -15.87 8.84 -1.89
N GLN A 58 -16.42 9.99 -1.47
CA GLN A 58 -15.91 11.30 -1.85
C GLN A 58 -14.52 11.57 -1.25
N ALA A 59 -14.32 11.30 0.05
CA ALA A 59 -13.03 11.52 0.71
C ALA A 59 -11.92 10.65 0.09
N VAL A 60 -12.24 9.39 -0.24
CA VAL A 60 -11.30 8.49 -0.90
C VAL A 60 -11.00 8.98 -2.32
N LYS A 61 -12.00 9.39 -3.09
CA LYS A 61 -11.80 9.90 -4.45
C LYS A 61 -10.92 11.16 -4.46
N GLU A 62 -11.17 12.11 -3.57
CA GLU A 62 -10.36 13.32 -3.44
C GLU A 62 -8.91 13.00 -3.04
N ALA A 63 -8.72 12.04 -2.14
CA ALA A 63 -7.39 11.57 -1.73
C ALA A 63 -6.65 10.90 -2.91
N VAL A 64 -7.32 9.99 -3.63
CA VAL A 64 -6.77 9.31 -4.81
C VAL A 64 -6.42 10.31 -5.91
N ASP A 65 -7.30 11.26 -6.21
CA ASP A 65 -7.05 12.29 -7.22
C ASP A 65 -5.87 13.21 -6.83
N ARG A 66 -5.66 13.44 -5.53
CA ARG A 66 -4.49 14.18 -5.03
C ARG A 66 -3.19 13.36 -5.14
N LEU A 67 -3.22 12.09 -4.75
CA LEU A 67 -2.07 11.18 -4.87
C LEU A 67 -1.70 10.93 -6.34
N HIS A 68 -2.68 10.80 -7.21
CA HIS A 68 -2.48 10.66 -8.65
C HIS A 68 -1.82 11.90 -9.25
N ARG A 69 -2.31 13.10 -8.90
CA ARG A 69 -1.66 14.36 -9.32
C ARG A 69 -0.25 14.53 -8.77
N ALA A 70 0.04 13.97 -7.60
CA ALA A 70 1.38 13.96 -7.01
C ALA A 70 2.32 12.89 -7.61
N GLY A 71 1.83 12.05 -8.55
CA GLY A 71 2.61 10.98 -9.15
C GLY A 71 2.77 9.72 -8.30
N VAL A 72 2.18 9.68 -7.10
CA VAL A 72 2.24 8.49 -6.22
C VAL A 72 1.41 7.34 -6.77
N LEU A 73 0.30 7.66 -7.43
CA LEU A 73 -0.57 6.69 -8.10
C LEU A 73 -0.54 6.91 -9.61
N VAL A 74 -0.38 5.83 -10.36
CA VAL A 74 -0.47 5.81 -11.83
C VAL A 74 -1.72 5.05 -12.23
N GLN A 75 -2.47 5.58 -13.20
CA GLN A 75 -3.66 4.89 -13.71
C GLN A 75 -3.24 3.83 -14.73
N THR A 76 -3.45 2.56 -14.41
CA THR A 76 -3.06 1.43 -15.28
C THR A 76 -4.11 1.13 -16.36
N THR A 77 -5.40 1.41 -16.11
CA THR A 77 -6.49 1.09 -17.05
C THR A 77 -7.08 2.32 -17.72
N ALA A 78 -7.27 2.29 -19.05
CA ALA A 78 -7.86 3.40 -19.82
C ALA A 78 -9.40 3.50 -19.74
N GLY A 79 -10.09 2.51 -19.17
CA GLY A 79 -11.56 2.45 -19.12
C GLY A 79 -12.22 3.41 -18.12
N ARG A 80 -13.38 3.98 -18.48
CA ARG A 80 -14.14 4.95 -17.65
C ARG A 80 -14.80 4.33 -16.41
N ARG A 81 -15.17 3.04 -16.46
CA ARG A 81 -15.69 2.27 -15.33
C ARG A 81 -14.60 1.28 -14.91
N ASN A 82 -14.29 1.21 -13.61
CA ASN A 82 -13.20 0.41 -13.02
C ASN A 82 -11.78 0.89 -13.38
N ARG A 83 -11.49 2.18 -13.18
CA ARG A 83 -10.10 2.69 -13.21
C ARG A 83 -9.30 1.98 -12.11
N ALA A 84 -8.30 1.19 -12.50
CA ALA A 84 -7.30 0.67 -11.59
C ALA A 84 -6.15 1.68 -11.47
N PHE A 85 -5.63 1.78 -10.25
CA PHE A 85 -4.48 2.60 -9.90
C PHE A 85 -3.40 1.70 -9.33
N GLU A 86 -2.19 1.94 -9.76
CA GLU A 86 -0.97 1.31 -9.27
C GLU A 86 -0.17 2.34 -8.47
N VAL A 87 0.46 1.90 -7.39
CA VAL A 87 1.47 2.70 -6.68
C VAL A 87 2.75 2.70 -7.49
N ASP A 88 3.19 3.87 -7.90
CA ASP A 88 4.34 4.02 -8.80
C ASP A 88 5.59 3.34 -8.22
N GLY A 89 6.19 2.43 -9.00
CA GLY A 89 7.41 1.71 -8.64
C GLY A 89 7.31 0.67 -7.52
N LEU A 90 6.19 0.56 -6.79
CA LEU A 90 6.09 -0.36 -5.64
C LEU A 90 6.09 -1.83 -6.07
N VAL A 91 5.39 -2.17 -7.17
CA VAL A 91 5.36 -3.55 -7.69
C VAL A 91 6.76 -3.97 -8.13
N GLU A 92 7.48 -3.11 -8.86
CA GLU A 92 8.85 -3.38 -9.31
C GLU A 92 9.82 -3.54 -8.13
N LEU A 93 9.68 -2.70 -7.10
CA LEU A 93 10.50 -2.79 -5.89
C LEU A 93 10.31 -4.14 -5.18
N ILE A 94 9.05 -4.58 -5.00
CA ILE A 94 8.75 -5.87 -4.36
C ILE A 94 9.28 -7.01 -5.23
N ALA A 95 9.05 -6.99 -6.54
CA ALA A 95 9.51 -8.03 -7.45
C ALA A 95 11.05 -8.14 -7.49
N GLY A 96 11.76 -7.00 -7.49
CA GLY A 96 13.21 -6.95 -7.40
C GLY A 96 13.72 -7.52 -6.07
N PHE A 97 13.05 -7.18 -4.96
CA PHE A 97 13.37 -7.73 -3.65
C PHE A 97 13.16 -9.25 -3.58
N GLU A 98 12.02 -9.76 -4.07
CA GLU A 98 11.76 -11.21 -4.13
C GLU A 98 12.79 -11.95 -4.98
N ARG A 99 13.18 -11.39 -6.13
CA ARG A 99 14.23 -11.95 -6.99
C ARG A 99 15.58 -11.97 -6.29
N SER A 100 15.90 -10.92 -5.52
CA SER A 100 17.12 -10.85 -4.72
C SER A 100 17.23 -11.96 -3.69
N LEU A 101 16.10 -12.39 -3.12
CA LEU A 101 16.02 -13.49 -2.16
C LEU A 101 16.01 -14.88 -2.83
N ALA A 102 15.59 -14.97 -4.09
CA ALA A 102 15.44 -16.23 -4.81
C ALA A 102 16.73 -16.74 -5.48
N SER A 103 17.71 -15.85 -5.70
CA SER A 103 19.00 -16.18 -6.33
C SER A 103 20.16 -15.64 -5.48
N PRO A 104 21.28 -16.37 -5.33
CA PRO A 104 22.45 -15.89 -4.58
C PRO A 104 23.00 -14.55 -5.09
N VAL A 105 22.85 -14.27 -6.39
CA VAL A 105 23.29 -13.04 -7.06
C VAL A 105 22.11 -12.10 -7.31
N GLY A 106 20.91 -12.52 -6.91
CA GLY A 106 19.69 -11.72 -6.91
C GLY A 106 19.02 -11.47 -8.26
N ASP A 107 19.54 -12.04 -9.34
CA ASP A 107 18.91 -12.04 -10.65
C ASP A 107 18.87 -13.44 -11.25
N THR A 108 17.66 -13.93 -11.51
CA THR A 108 17.40 -15.22 -12.14
C THR A 108 17.76 -15.27 -13.63
N ALA A 109 17.92 -14.12 -14.27
CA ALA A 109 18.42 -14.04 -15.64
C ALA A 109 19.94 -14.23 -15.72
N VAL A 110 20.66 -13.88 -14.65
CA VAL A 110 22.13 -14.02 -14.55
C VAL A 110 22.51 -15.39 -13.99
N GLU A 111 21.84 -15.84 -12.92
CA GLU A 111 22.08 -17.16 -12.33
C GLU A 111 20.75 -17.86 -12.00
N SER A 112 20.64 -19.14 -12.37
CA SER A 112 19.42 -19.91 -12.12
C SER A 112 19.11 -20.04 -10.62
N PRO A 113 17.84 -19.99 -10.21
CA PRO A 113 17.46 -20.16 -8.81
C PRO A 113 17.94 -21.52 -8.26
N VAL A 114 18.37 -21.54 -6.98
CA VAL A 114 18.84 -22.76 -6.29
C VAL A 114 17.78 -23.87 -6.31
N ARG A 115 16.49 -23.49 -6.25
CA ARG A 115 15.36 -24.40 -6.44
C ARG A 115 14.66 -24.09 -7.77
N PRO A 116 14.78 -24.96 -8.79
CA PRO A 116 14.11 -24.77 -10.06
C PRO A 116 12.58 -24.75 -9.92
N VAL A 117 11.92 -23.83 -10.62
CA VAL A 117 10.46 -23.87 -10.77
C VAL A 117 10.11 -25.03 -11.71
N PRO A 118 9.15 -25.91 -11.36
CA PRO A 118 8.67 -26.93 -12.29
C PRO A 118 8.23 -26.27 -13.60
N ARG A 119 8.82 -26.68 -14.72
CA ARG A 119 8.35 -26.23 -16.03
C ARG A 119 6.97 -26.83 -16.26
N ARG A 120 6.02 -26.05 -16.80
CA ARG A 120 4.82 -26.65 -17.38
C ARG A 120 5.27 -27.68 -18.40
N SER A 121 4.81 -28.92 -18.26
CA SER A 121 4.99 -29.90 -19.34
C SER A 121 4.43 -29.31 -20.64
N PRO A 122 5.09 -29.54 -21.79
CA PRO A 122 4.62 -29.01 -23.07
C PRO A 122 3.28 -29.58 -23.55
N ASP A 123 2.67 -30.52 -22.82
CA ASP A 123 1.51 -31.28 -23.29
C ASP A 123 0.30 -31.07 -22.36
N HIS A 124 -0.63 -30.21 -22.79
CA HIS A 124 -2.08 -30.29 -22.58
C HIS A 124 -2.82 -29.36 -23.55
#